data_AF-A0A426ZBI0-F1
#
_entry.id   AF-A0A426ZBI0-F1
#
_cell.length_a   1.000
_cell.length_b   1.000
_cell.length_c   1.000
_cell.angle_alpha   90.00
_cell.angle_beta   90.00
_cell.angle_gamma   90.00
#
_symmetry.space_group_name_H-M   'P 1'
#
loop_
_entity.id
_entity.type
_entity.pdbx_description
1 polymer ?
#
loop_
_entity_poly.entity_id
_entity_poly.type
_entity_poly.pdbx_seq_one_letter_code
_entity_poly.pdbx_strand_id
1 'polypeptide(L)'
;MLSLSVRSELKTKLLEGERVLLKGWQQAAVTLGALMDPRRADLIAALGETTGKPAFQQVLQWIKNSSEGREVLLECPRVVSAQVSHAWDLPESTFGSAYAQFMASRNFSPDDRLAVRFMDTDELAYVTTCAREVHDFWQVLYLAFLQT
;
A
#
# COMPACT_ATOMS: atom_id res chain seq x y z
N MET A 1 8.87 -7.37 -22.77
CA MET A 1 8.11 -6.10 -22.84
C MET A 1 6.64 -6.42 -23.10
N LEU A 2 5.75 -6.19 -22.14
CA LEU A 2 4.30 -6.38 -22.33
C LEU A 2 3.71 -5.28 -23.22
N SER A 3 2.71 -5.60 -24.04
CA SER A 3 1.97 -4.61 -24.84
C SER A 3 1.32 -3.54 -23.95
N LEU A 4 1.20 -2.29 -24.43
CA LEU A 4 0.50 -1.20 -23.73
C LEU A 4 -0.95 -1.57 -23.36
N SER A 5 -1.63 -2.36 -24.21
CA SER A 5 -3.00 -2.86 -23.95
C SER A 5 -3.04 -3.85 -22.77
N VAL A 6 -2.04 -4.72 -22.65
CA VAL A 6 -1.96 -5.71 -21.57
C VAL A 6 -1.61 -5.03 -20.24
N ARG A 7 -0.75 -4.00 -20.27
CA ARG A 7 -0.46 -3.16 -19.10
C ARG A 7 -1.69 -2.37 -18.64
N SER A 8 -2.49 -1.87 -19.57
CA SER A 8 -3.76 -1.20 -19.29
C SER A 8 -4.74 -2.14 -18.56
N GLU A 9 -5.01 -3.34 -19.09
CA GLU A 9 -5.93 -4.30 -18.47
C GLU A 9 -5.46 -4.77 -17.09
N LEU A 10 -4.16 -5.04 -16.92
CA LEU A 10 -3.61 -5.41 -15.62
C LEU A 10 -3.80 -4.30 -14.60
N LYS A 11 -3.56 -3.04 -14.99
CA LYS A 11 -3.79 -1.87 -14.13
C LYS A 11 -5.26 -1.71 -13.74
N THR A 12 -6.20 -2.00 -14.65
CA THR A 12 -7.63 -1.97 -14.37
C THR A 12 -8.05 -3.05 -13.36
N LYS A 13 -7.55 -4.28 -13.51
CA LYS A 13 -7.82 -5.38 -12.55
C LYS A 13 -7.18 -5.15 -11.18
N LEU A 14 -6.05 -4.46 -11.16
CA LEU A 14 -5.33 -4.14 -9.93
C LEU A 14 -6.04 -3.11 -9.05
N LEU A 15 -6.84 -2.24 -9.69
CA LEU A 15 -7.57 -1.14 -9.08
C LEU A 15 -9.07 -1.44 -8.95
N GLU A 16 -9.48 -2.68 -9.23
CA GLU A 16 -10.85 -3.20 -9.19
C GLU A 16 -11.33 -3.40 -7.74
N GLY A 17 -11.29 -2.34 -6.95
CA GLY A 17 -12.01 -2.23 -5.68
C GLY A 17 -13.26 -1.39 -5.90
N GLU A 18 -14.42 -1.85 -5.41
CA GLU A 18 -15.64 -1.05 -5.43
C GLU A 18 -15.42 0.25 -4.65
N ARG A 19 -15.39 1.38 -5.36
CA ARG A 19 -15.16 2.70 -4.74
C ARG A 19 -16.41 3.13 -4.01
N VAL A 20 -16.24 3.55 -2.76
CA VAL A 20 -17.35 3.98 -1.91
C VAL A 20 -17.08 5.41 -1.48
N LEU A 21 -18.03 6.31 -1.71
CA LEU A 21 -17.98 7.66 -1.16
C LEU A 21 -18.70 7.68 0.19
N LEU A 22 -17.96 7.92 1.27
CA LEU A 22 -18.54 8.04 2.61
C LEU A 22 -19.09 9.45 2.85
N LYS A 23 -20.30 9.54 3.39
CA LYS A 23 -20.86 10.77 3.97
C LYS A 23 -20.12 11.12 5.27
N GLY A 24 -20.09 12.39 5.64
CA GLY A 24 -19.30 12.87 6.80
C GLY A 24 -19.58 12.15 8.13
N TRP A 25 -20.82 11.70 8.38
CA TRP A 25 -21.15 10.92 9.58
C TRP A 25 -20.60 9.49 9.53
N GLN A 26 -20.46 8.89 8.34
CA GLN A 26 -19.87 7.56 8.18
C GLN A 26 -18.36 7.61 8.41
N GLN A 27 -17.70 8.71 8.01
CA GLN A 27 -16.30 8.96 8.35
C GLN A 27 -16.12 9.07 9.87
N ALA A 28 -16.98 9.82 10.56
CA ALA A 28 -16.96 9.93 12.01
C ALA A 28 -17.16 8.57 12.71
N ALA A 29 -18.06 7.73 12.19
CA ALA A 29 -18.30 6.38 12.70
C ALA A 29 -17.09 5.45 12.49
N VAL A 30 -16.41 5.54 11.34
CA VAL A 30 -15.17 4.79 11.05
C VAL A 30 -14.06 5.20 12.02
N THR A 31 -13.87 6.50 12.25
CA THR A 31 -12.86 7.01 13.18
C THR A 31 -13.12 6.54 14.61
N LEU A 32 -14.36 6.63 15.09
CA LEU A 32 -14.75 6.15 16.42
C LEU A 32 -14.54 4.63 16.54
N GLY A 33 -14.94 3.86 15.53
CA GLY A 33 -14.74 2.42 15.53
C GLY A 33 -13.26 2.01 15.51
N ALA A 34 -12.41 2.71 14.74
CA ALA A 34 -10.98 2.46 14.69
C ALA A 34 -10.28 2.73 16.03
N LEU A 35 -10.73 3.78 16.75
CA LEU A 35 -10.25 4.10 18.10
C LEU A 35 -10.72 3.08 19.14
N MET A 36 -11.95 2.55 18.99
CA MET A 36 -12.52 1.59 19.94
C MET A 36 -11.99 0.16 19.75
N ASP A 37 -11.65 -0.25 18.52
CA ASP A 37 -11.02 -1.54 18.26
C ASP A 37 -9.90 -1.42 17.21
N PRO A 38 -8.66 -1.12 17.62
CA PRO A 38 -7.54 -0.95 16.71
C PRO A 38 -7.11 -2.27 16.01
N ARG A 39 -7.63 -3.42 16.45
CA ARG A 39 -7.40 -4.72 15.78
C ARG A 39 -8.21 -4.87 14.50
N ARG A 40 -9.20 -4.00 14.27
CA ARG A 40 -9.96 -3.91 13.03
C ARG A 40 -9.17 -3.17 11.96
N ALA A 41 -8.30 -3.91 11.29
CA ALA A 41 -7.46 -3.40 10.20
C ALA A 41 -8.27 -2.71 9.08
N ASP A 42 -9.52 -3.13 8.86
CA ASP A 42 -10.47 -2.51 7.93
C ASP A 42 -10.85 -1.08 8.32
N LEU A 43 -11.08 -0.83 9.62
CA LEU A 43 -11.39 0.51 10.11
C LEU A 43 -10.15 1.41 10.13
N ILE A 44 -8.98 0.86 10.44
CA ILE A 44 -7.72 1.60 10.37
C ILE A 44 -7.41 1.99 8.92
N ALA A 45 -7.60 1.07 7.97
CA ALA A 45 -7.47 1.34 6.54
C ALA A 45 -8.44 2.45 6.10
N ALA A 46 -9.72 2.34 6.47
CA ALA A 46 -10.74 3.34 6.14
C ALA A 46 -10.46 4.71 6.80
N LEU A 47 -9.95 4.73 8.03
CA LEU A 47 -9.52 5.95 8.72
C LEU A 47 -8.37 6.63 7.99
N GLY A 48 -7.34 5.86 7.62
CA GLY A 48 -6.19 6.38 6.87
C GLY A 48 -6.58 6.94 5.51
N GLU A 49 -7.51 6.30 4.80
CA GLU A 49 -8.01 6.80 3.52
C GLU A 49 -8.86 8.06 3.64
N THR A 50 -9.63 8.20 4.72
CA THR A 50 -10.56 9.33 4.88
C THR A 50 -9.89 10.58 5.46
N THR A 51 -8.89 10.41 6.34
CA THR A 51 -8.16 11.52 6.95
C THR A 51 -6.86 11.86 6.21
N GLY A 52 -6.25 10.89 5.51
CA GLY A 52 -4.96 11.06 4.83
C GLY A 52 -5.02 11.66 3.43
N LYS A 53 -6.21 11.92 2.86
CA LYS A 53 -6.35 12.38 1.46
C LYS A 53 -5.42 13.56 1.08
N PRO A 54 -5.32 14.65 1.86
CA PRO A 54 -4.46 15.77 1.49
C PRO A 54 -2.97 15.42 1.44
N ALA A 55 -2.53 14.46 2.27
CA ALA A 55 -1.15 13.98 2.24
C ALA A 55 -0.88 13.12 1.00
N PHE A 56 -1.79 12.19 0.67
CA PHE A 56 -1.65 11.37 -0.54
C PHE A 56 -1.73 12.21 -1.83
N GLN A 57 -2.50 13.29 -1.84
CA GLN A 57 -2.52 14.26 -2.94
C GLN A 57 -1.16 14.94 -3.12
N GLN A 58 -0.52 15.37 -2.04
CA GLN A 58 0.83 15.95 -2.09
C GLN A 58 1.86 14.95 -2.60
N VAL A 59 1.83 13.71 -2.09
CA VAL A 59 2.72 12.63 -2.56
C VAL A 59 2.51 12.37 -4.05
N LEU A 60 1.26 12.31 -4.52
CA LEU A 60 0.95 12.15 -5.94
C LEU A 60 1.53 13.31 -6.79
N GLN A 61 1.46 14.55 -6.29
CA GLN A 61 2.09 15.68 -6.99
C GLN A 61 3.61 15.52 -7.07
N TRP A 62 4.28 15.10 -5.99
CA TRP A 62 5.72 14.86 -6.01
C TRP A 62 6.10 13.75 -6.99
N ILE A 63 5.35 12.64 -7.01
CA ILE A 63 5.57 11.54 -7.95
C ILE A 63 5.38 12.01 -9.41
N LYS A 64 4.39 12.86 -9.69
CA LYS A 64 4.18 13.41 -11.04
C LYS A 64 5.28 14.36 -11.49
N ASN A 65 5.95 15.02 -10.55
CA ASN A 65 6.97 16.02 -10.84
C ASN A 65 8.35 15.43 -11.13
N SER A 66 8.58 14.12 -10.95
CA SER A 66 9.83 13.44 -11.31
C SER A 66 9.68 12.56 -12.56
N SER A 67 10.79 12.31 -13.27
CA SER A 67 10.83 11.34 -14.37
C SER A 67 10.52 9.93 -13.88
N GLU A 68 11.16 9.53 -12.79
CA GLU A 68 11.09 8.20 -12.19
C GLU A 68 9.70 7.95 -11.61
N GLY A 69 9.11 8.96 -10.95
CA GLY A 69 7.77 8.85 -10.39
C GLY A 69 6.69 8.69 -11.47
N ARG A 70 6.85 9.36 -12.62
CA ARG A 70 5.97 9.14 -13.78
C ARG A 70 6.10 7.72 -14.33
N GLU A 71 7.30 7.15 -14.36
CA GLU A 71 7.50 5.75 -14.74
C GLU A 71 6.81 4.80 -13.75
N VAL A 72 6.93 5.05 -12.44
CA VAL A 72 6.21 4.29 -11.40
C VAL A 72 4.68 4.36 -11.60
N LEU A 73 4.11 5.53 -11.93
CA LEU A 73 2.68 5.65 -12.22
C LEU A 73 2.26 4.94 -13.51
N LEU A 74 3.18 4.75 -14.45
CA LEU A 74 2.94 4.01 -15.70
C LEU A 74 3.01 2.50 -15.46
N GLU A 75 4.04 2.04 -14.76
CA GLU A 75 4.29 0.62 -14.52
C GLU A 75 3.41 0.03 -13.41
N CYS A 76 2.99 0.87 -12.46
CA CYS A 76 2.24 0.49 -11.27
C CYS A 76 2.82 -0.76 -10.58
N PRO A 77 4.13 -0.79 -10.24
CA PRO A 77 4.72 -1.91 -9.53
C PRO A 77 4.00 -2.13 -8.19
N ARG A 78 3.96 -3.39 -7.76
CA ARG A 78 3.33 -3.82 -6.52
C ARG A 78 4.30 -4.62 -5.66
N VAL A 79 3.98 -4.69 -4.38
CA VAL A 79 4.68 -5.55 -3.42
C VAL A 79 3.71 -6.66 -3.01
N VAL A 80 3.55 -7.65 -3.88
CA VAL A 80 2.70 -8.84 -3.67
C VAL A 80 3.56 -10.09 -3.65
N SER A 81 3.06 -11.17 -3.04
CA SER A 81 3.86 -12.39 -2.84
C SER A 81 4.45 -12.92 -4.15
N ALA A 82 3.69 -12.85 -5.25
CA ALA A 82 4.14 -13.28 -6.57
C ALA A 82 5.38 -12.53 -7.10
N GLN A 83 5.63 -11.30 -6.62
CA GLN A 83 6.78 -10.49 -7.02
C GLN A 83 7.93 -10.57 -6.02
N VAL A 84 7.64 -10.78 -4.73
CA VAL A 84 8.65 -10.73 -3.65
C VAL A 84 8.97 -12.08 -3.02
N SER A 85 8.39 -13.19 -3.48
CA SER A 85 8.64 -14.53 -2.91
C SER A 85 10.11 -14.96 -2.92
N HIS A 86 10.90 -14.46 -3.87
CA HIS A 86 12.33 -14.74 -3.94
C HIS A 86 13.13 -14.12 -2.78
N ALA A 87 12.53 -13.20 -2.01
CA ALA A 87 13.18 -12.59 -0.85
C ALA A 87 13.55 -13.61 0.24
N TRP A 88 12.83 -14.73 0.32
CA TRP A 88 13.10 -15.83 1.27
C TRP A 88 14.38 -16.61 0.93
N ASP A 89 14.84 -16.53 -0.32
CA ASP A 89 16.03 -17.26 -0.80
C ASP A 89 17.29 -16.40 -0.79
N LEU A 90 17.19 -15.12 -0.40
CA LEU A 90 18.31 -14.19 -0.40
C LEU A 90 19.22 -14.38 0.81
N PRO A 91 20.52 -14.06 0.71
CA PRO A 91 21.44 -14.13 1.84
C PRO A 91 21.02 -13.23 3.00
N GLU A 92 21.31 -13.65 4.24
CA GLU A 92 20.97 -12.93 5.48
C GLU A 92 21.48 -11.49 5.54
N SER A 93 22.57 -11.19 4.83
CA SER A 93 23.17 -9.85 4.76
C SER A 93 22.38 -8.87 3.87
N THR A 94 21.25 -9.29 3.31
CA THR A 94 20.44 -8.48 2.38
C THR A 94 19.17 -7.94 3.05
N PHE A 95 18.68 -6.82 2.52
CA PHE A 95 17.38 -6.27 2.92
C PHE A 95 16.23 -7.26 2.69
N GLY A 96 16.25 -8.01 1.58
CA GLY A 96 15.17 -8.94 1.24
C GLY A 96 15.04 -10.07 2.27
N SER A 97 16.16 -10.62 2.76
CA SER A 97 16.12 -11.61 3.85
C SER A 97 15.55 -11.01 5.15
N ALA A 98 15.93 -9.77 5.50
CA ALA A 98 15.38 -9.08 6.67
C ALA A 98 13.87 -8.81 6.54
N TYR A 99 13.41 -8.44 5.34
CA TYR A 99 11.99 -8.29 5.04
C TYR A 99 11.23 -9.61 5.16
N ALA A 100 11.73 -10.69 4.57
CA ALA A 100 11.11 -12.01 4.66
C ALA A 100 11.00 -12.48 6.13
N GLN A 101 12.04 -12.27 6.93
CA GLN A 101 12.03 -12.59 8.36
C GLN A 101 11.03 -11.74 9.15
N PHE A 102 10.94 -10.44 8.86
CA PHE A 102 9.96 -9.54 9.47
C PHE A 102 8.52 -10.02 9.21
N MET A 103 8.21 -10.33 7.96
CA MET A 103 6.88 -10.83 7.56
C MET A 103 6.56 -12.17 8.24
N ALA A 104 7.51 -13.11 8.24
CA ALA A 104 7.36 -14.42 8.86
C ALA A 104 7.14 -14.33 10.39
N SER A 105 7.91 -13.49 11.08
CA SER A 105 7.84 -13.34 12.55
C SER A 105 6.49 -12.83 13.06
N ARG A 106 5.75 -12.11 12.21
CA ARG A 106 4.44 -11.51 12.53
C ARG A 106 3.28 -12.24 11.84
N ASN A 107 3.59 -13.30 11.10
CA ASN A 107 2.63 -14.06 10.30
C ASN A 107 1.83 -13.15 9.35
N PHE A 108 2.53 -12.21 8.71
CA PHE A 108 1.97 -11.30 7.70
C PHE A 108 2.20 -11.84 6.30
N SER A 109 1.23 -11.66 5.41
CA SER A 109 1.40 -11.82 3.96
C SER A 109 1.42 -10.44 3.27
N PRO A 110 2.29 -10.24 2.26
CA PRO A 110 2.21 -9.08 1.37
C PRO A 110 0.83 -8.93 0.71
N ASP A 111 0.11 -10.05 0.54
CA ASP A 111 -1.21 -10.07 -0.10
C ASP A 111 -2.38 -9.72 0.85
N ASP A 112 -2.15 -9.60 2.17
CA ASP A 112 -3.20 -9.31 3.16
C ASP A 112 -3.73 -7.87 3.08
N ARG A 113 -3.24 -7.07 2.12
CA ARG A 113 -3.57 -5.66 1.99
C ARG A 113 -4.98 -5.48 1.42
N LEU A 114 -5.83 -4.85 2.23
CA LEU A 114 -7.16 -4.46 1.81
C LEU A 114 -7.11 -3.45 0.67
N ALA A 115 -7.95 -3.69 -0.34
CA ALA A 115 -8.13 -2.78 -1.45
C ALA A 115 -8.55 -1.38 -0.95
N VAL A 116 -7.96 -0.34 -1.54
CA VAL A 116 -8.31 1.07 -1.28
C VAL A 116 -9.67 1.36 -1.90
N ARG A 117 -10.59 1.94 -1.13
CA ARG A 117 -12.00 2.14 -1.53
C ARG A 117 -12.46 3.59 -1.50
N PHE A 118 -11.81 4.44 -0.71
CA PHE A 118 -12.29 5.80 -0.44
C PHE A 118 -11.50 6.89 -1.19
N MET A 119 -10.61 6.51 -2.11
CA MET A 119 -9.86 7.45 -2.96
C MET A 119 -10.62 7.79 -4.25
N ASP A 120 -10.51 9.06 -4.66
CA ASP A 120 -11.37 9.61 -5.72
C ASP A 120 -10.87 9.24 -7.12
N THR A 121 -9.57 9.01 -7.29
CA THR A 121 -8.94 8.68 -8.58
C THR A 121 -8.11 7.40 -8.51
N ASP A 122 -7.92 6.74 -9.65
CA ASP A 122 -7.07 5.55 -9.80
C ASP A 122 -5.63 5.78 -9.34
N GLU A 123 -5.05 6.92 -9.71
CA GLU A 123 -3.69 7.27 -9.31
C GLU A 123 -3.57 7.48 -7.80
N LEU A 124 -4.58 8.11 -7.18
CA LEU A 124 -4.58 8.32 -5.74
C LEU A 124 -4.79 7.00 -4.99
N ALA A 125 -5.66 6.11 -5.51
CA ALA A 125 -5.83 4.76 -4.99
C ALA A 125 -4.55 3.94 -5.11
N TYR A 126 -3.85 4.04 -6.25
CA TYR A 126 -2.56 3.40 -6.45
C TYR A 126 -1.50 3.92 -5.46
N VAL A 127 -1.32 5.24 -5.35
CA VAL A 127 -0.35 5.84 -4.42
C VAL A 127 -0.64 5.43 -2.97
N THR A 128 -1.92 5.38 -2.58
CA THR A 128 -2.33 4.93 -1.24
C THR A 128 -2.01 3.46 -1.01
N THR A 129 -2.25 2.62 -2.02
CA THR A 129 -1.93 1.18 -1.97
C THR A 129 -0.43 0.96 -1.86
N CYS A 130 0.35 1.63 -2.72
CA CYS A 130 1.80 1.57 -2.72
C CYS A 130 2.37 2.06 -1.38
N ALA A 131 1.83 3.15 -0.82
CA ALA A 131 2.23 3.64 0.51
C ALA A 131 2.01 2.61 1.63
N ARG A 132 0.92 1.82 1.58
CA ARG A 132 0.66 0.73 2.53
C ARG A 132 1.61 -0.45 2.35
N GLU A 133 2.00 -0.72 1.12
CA GLU A 133 2.92 -1.80 0.78
C GLU A 133 4.34 -1.49 1.26
N VAL A 134 4.86 -0.30 0.94
CA VAL A 134 6.22 0.10 1.34
C VAL A 134 6.32 0.41 2.84
N HIS A 135 5.19 0.57 3.55
CA HIS A 135 5.20 0.75 5.00
C HIS A 135 5.90 -0.40 5.73
N ASP A 136 5.76 -1.64 5.27
CA ASP A 136 6.49 -2.77 5.86
C ASP A 136 8.00 -2.65 5.62
N PHE A 137 8.42 -2.11 4.47
CA PHE A 137 9.83 -1.83 4.22
C PHE A 137 10.37 -0.79 5.20
N TRP A 138 9.60 0.26 5.50
CA TRP A 138 10.00 1.25 6.50
C TRP A 138 10.11 0.64 7.91
N GLN A 139 9.22 -0.29 8.26
CA GLN A 139 9.33 -1.03 9.53
C GLN A 139 10.63 -1.82 9.61
N VAL A 140 11.01 -2.50 8.53
CA VAL A 140 12.27 -3.26 8.46
C VAL A 140 13.48 -2.33 8.52
N LEU A 141 13.47 -1.23 7.75
CA LEU A 141 14.61 -0.32 7.66
C LEU A 141 14.85 0.49 8.93
N TYR A 142 13.78 0.95 9.59
CA TYR A 142 13.88 1.94 10.68
C TYR A 142 13.46 1.41 12.05
N LEU A 143 12.54 0.44 12.13
CA LEU A 143 12.02 -0.05 13.40
C LEU A 143 12.57 -1.40 13.84
N ALA A 144 12.96 -2.29 12.91
CA ALA A 144 13.56 -3.57 13.27
C ALA A 144 14.95 -3.43 13.94
N PHE A 145 15.63 -2.30 13.73
CA PHE A 145 16.93 -2.00 14.36
C PHE A 145 16.84 -1.38 15.76
N LEU A 146 15.64 -1.10 16.28
CA LEU A 146 15.43 -0.52 17.62
C LEU A 146 14.98 -1.55 18.67
N GLN A 147 14.90 -2.83 18.31
CA GLN A 147 14.47 -3.93 19.21
C GLN A 147 15.58 -4.93 19.55
N THR A 148 16.84 -4.61 19.25
CA THR A 148 18.05 -5.33 19.71
C THR A 148 18.81 -4.47 20.71
#